data_AF-A0A7S1J2M3-F1
#
_entry.id   AF-A0A7S1J2M3-F1
#
_cell.length_a   1.000
_cell.length_b   1.000
_cell.length_c   1.000
_cell.angle_alpha   90.00
_cell.angle_beta   90.00
_cell.angle_gamma   90.00
#
_symmetry.space_group_name_H-M   'P 1'
#
loop_
_entity.id
_entity.type
_entity.pdbx_description
1 polymer ?
#
loop_
_entity_poly.entity_id
_entity_poly.type
_entity_poly.pdbx_seq_one_letter_code
_entity_poly.pdbx_strand_id
1 'polypeptide(L)'
;PALGRVKVLRPLWGGGKVPGLGGGGSRWDPELTHSKWVLLNIAYDLYARCTSAVLASKQHAPLHLRVMDWHVDALRDLTVHAVFTSRGQERYRITTWVGCVGVLTGMRPGHFSVSINYRETGGGLHRNFGGLLSKSWPLSFLVRDVLDRGHSYAEAVQRLATSRLIGPCYIVVCGTRPEEGVVLTRDRLSQDRQQQLSQQPFRRVRGKSVRWVVQTNIDHWVTEPKPTDEFLVLNSLERACNFSKAVQLLKWSWTNERALVRAGFAAMAAEEVMSCDTVYQTLMRPGTGLFQS
;
A
#
# COMPACT_ATOMS: atom_id res chain seq x y z
N PRO A 1 -0.01 -22.63 16.27
CA PRO A 1 -0.45 -21.55 15.34
C PRO A 1 -1.51 -22.09 14.37
N ALA A 2 -2.77 -21.75 14.60
CA ALA A 2 -3.86 -22.15 13.70
C ALA A 2 -3.69 -21.40 12.38
N LEU A 3 -3.31 -22.12 11.32
CA LEU A 3 -3.31 -21.61 9.95
C LEU A 3 -4.75 -21.20 9.62
N GLY A 4 -5.02 -19.89 9.59
CA GLY A 4 -6.32 -19.35 9.19
C GLY A 4 -6.67 -19.80 7.77
N ARG A 5 -7.96 -19.96 7.47
CA ARG A 5 -8.41 -20.32 6.13
C ARG A 5 -8.38 -19.07 5.25
N VAL A 6 -7.78 -19.17 4.07
CA VAL A 6 -7.77 -18.12 3.04
C VAL A 6 -8.86 -18.42 2.03
N LYS A 7 -9.78 -17.47 1.83
CA LYS A 7 -10.76 -17.52 0.74
C LYS A 7 -10.33 -16.52 -0.33
N VAL A 8 -9.99 -17.02 -1.52
CA VAL A 8 -9.77 -16.20 -2.71
C VAL A 8 -11.14 -15.89 -3.30
N LEU A 9 -11.51 -14.61 -3.36
CA LEU A 9 -12.89 -14.22 -3.68
C LEU A 9 -13.20 -14.18 -5.19
N ARG A 10 -12.21 -14.05 -6.06
CA ARG A 10 -12.26 -14.18 -7.54
C ARG A 10 -10.89 -13.83 -8.14
N PRO A 11 -10.43 -14.49 -9.20
CA PRO A 11 -9.53 -13.86 -10.19
C PRO A 11 -10.29 -12.73 -10.89
N LEU A 12 -9.66 -11.59 -11.18
CA LEU A 12 -10.31 -10.43 -11.83
C LEU A 12 -10.67 -10.65 -13.31
N TRP A 13 -10.43 -11.83 -13.88
CA TRP A 13 -10.70 -12.11 -15.29
C TRP A 13 -12.06 -12.78 -15.53
N GLY A 14 -12.81 -12.24 -16.51
CA GLY A 14 -13.84 -12.98 -17.23
C GLY A 14 -13.17 -14.01 -18.14
N GLY A 15 -13.74 -15.22 -18.22
CA GLY A 15 -13.12 -16.40 -18.84
C GLY A 15 -12.53 -16.16 -20.23
N GLY A 16 -11.21 -16.00 -20.28
CA GLY A 16 -10.40 -16.01 -21.49
C GLY A 16 -9.24 -16.99 -21.29
N LYS A 17 -9.01 -17.87 -22.27
CA LYS A 17 -7.91 -18.83 -22.26
C LYS A 17 -6.57 -18.08 -22.17
N VAL A 18 -5.68 -18.54 -21.30
CA VAL A 18 -4.28 -18.11 -21.23
C VAL A 18 -3.61 -18.44 -22.57
N PRO A 19 -3.10 -17.46 -23.34
CA PRO A 19 -2.38 -17.75 -24.59
C PRO A 19 -1.03 -18.38 -24.28
N GLY A 20 -0.67 -19.42 -25.03
CA GLY A 20 0.61 -20.11 -24.92
C GLY A 20 1.77 -19.16 -25.22
N LEU A 21 2.73 -19.11 -24.30
CA LEU A 21 4.00 -18.41 -24.46
C LEU A 21 4.90 -19.22 -25.40
N GLY A 22 5.04 -18.74 -26.64
CA GLY A 22 5.98 -19.26 -27.63
C GLY A 22 7.21 -18.36 -27.77
N GLY A 23 8.40 -18.98 -27.68
CA GLY A 23 9.60 -18.58 -28.42
C GLY A 23 10.54 -17.55 -27.75
N GLY A 24 11.61 -18.02 -27.10
CA GLY A 24 12.73 -17.15 -26.71
C GLY A 24 13.70 -17.73 -25.69
N GLY A 25 14.51 -18.71 -26.09
CA GLY A 25 15.95 -18.83 -25.77
C GLY A 25 16.51 -18.61 -24.35
N SER A 26 15.75 -18.73 -23.26
CA SER A 26 16.31 -18.93 -21.92
C SER A 26 15.83 -20.27 -21.38
N ARG A 27 16.75 -21.05 -20.80
CA ARG A 27 16.46 -22.33 -20.16
C ARG A 27 15.52 -22.02 -18.98
N TRP A 28 14.22 -22.13 -19.21
CA TRP A 28 13.20 -22.06 -18.17
C TRP A 28 13.58 -23.10 -17.11
N ASP A 29 13.95 -22.64 -15.93
CA ASP A 29 14.10 -23.51 -14.77
C ASP A 29 12.66 -23.82 -14.31
N PRO A 30 12.17 -25.06 -14.53
CA PRO A 30 10.78 -25.41 -14.27
C PRO A 30 10.43 -25.39 -12.79
N GLU A 31 11.43 -25.28 -11.91
CA GLU A 31 11.25 -25.29 -10.47
C GLU A 31 11.62 -23.94 -9.83
N LEU A 32 10.59 -23.24 -9.34
CA LEU A 32 10.79 -22.14 -8.39
C LEU A 32 11.28 -22.71 -7.06
N THR A 33 12.59 -22.74 -6.89
CA THR A 33 13.22 -23.15 -5.62
C THR A 33 12.77 -22.28 -4.45
N HIS A 34 12.87 -22.81 -3.23
CA HIS A 34 12.52 -22.08 -2.00
C HIS A 34 13.27 -20.73 -1.89
N SER A 35 14.55 -20.69 -2.22
CA SER A 35 15.37 -19.47 -2.17
C SER A 35 14.89 -18.41 -3.16
N LYS A 36 14.43 -18.82 -4.36
CA LYS A 36 13.83 -17.91 -5.34
C LYS A 36 12.50 -17.34 -4.84
N TRP A 37 11.68 -18.15 -4.18
CA TRP A 37 10.43 -17.70 -3.55
C TRP A 37 10.66 -16.68 -2.43
N VAL A 38 11.64 -16.93 -1.57
CA VAL A 38 12.03 -16.00 -0.50
C VAL A 38 12.52 -14.69 -1.10
N LEU A 39 13.41 -14.75 -2.09
CA LEU A 39 13.94 -13.56 -2.76
C LEU A 39 12.83 -12.75 -3.43
N LEU A 40 11.89 -13.40 -4.12
CA LEU A 40 10.74 -12.75 -4.74
C LEU A 40 9.90 -12.00 -3.70
N ASN A 41 9.62 -12.63 -2.55
CA ASN A 41 8.84 -12.00 -1.47
C ASN A 41 9.56 -10.80 -0.85
N ILE A 42 10.90 -10.80 -0.82
CA ILE A 42 11.70 -9.66 -0.37
C ILE A 42 11.76 -8.58 -1.45
N ALA A 43 11.85 -8.96 -2.72
CA ALA A 43 11.85 -8.02 -3.83
C ALA A 43 10.57 -7.17 -3.87
N TYR A 44 9.41 -7.76 -3.52
CA TYR A 44 8.15 -7.03 -3.37
C TYR A 44 8.23 -5.80 -2.45
N ASP A 45 9.09 -5.84 -1.43
CA ASP A 45 9.27 -4.73 -0.49
C ASP A 45 10.18 -3.61 -1.03
N LEU A 46 10.95 -3.89 -2.08
CA LEU A 46 12.05 -3.06 -2.51
C LEU A 46 11.83 -2.36 -3.87
N TYR A 47 10.87 -2.82 -4.67
CA TYR A 47 10.78 -2.45 -6.10
C TYR A 47 9.38 -2.00 -6.56
N ALA A 48 8.63 -1.27 -5.73
CA ALA A 48 7.27 -0.83 -6.06
C ALA A 48 7.12 0.69 -6.15
N ARG A 49 6.55 1.19 -7.25
CA ARG A 49 6.09 2.59 -7.35
C ARG A 49 4.62 2.65 -6.92
N CYS A 50 4.27 3.69 -6.18
CA CYS A 50 3.17 3.62 -5.23
C CYS A 50 2.53 5.00 -5.03
N THR A 51 1.21 5.05 -4.93
CA THR A 51 0.50 6.26 -4.52
C THR A 51 -0.62 5.91 -3.56
N SER A 52 -0.69 6.60 -2.43
CA SER A 52 -1.67 6.36 -1.39
C SER A 52 -2.26 7.67 -0.88
N ALA A 53 -3.52 7.64 -0.49
CA ALA A 53 -4.17 8.77 0.15
C ALA A 53 -5.11 8.32 1.27
N VAL A 54 -5.20 9.15 2.31
CA VAL A 54 -6.27 9.04 3.30
C VAL A 54 -7.06 10.32 3.27
N LEU A 55 -8.37 10.19 3.13
CA LEU A 55 -9.32 11.28 3.16
C LEU A 55 -10.24 11.08 4.37
N ALA A 56 -10.40 12.13 5.16
CA ALA A 56 -11.22 12.15 6.37
C ALA A 56 -12.22 13.31 6.36
N SER A 57 -13.41 13.06 6.91
CA SER A 57 -14.45 14.08 7.12
C SER A 57 -14.91 14.02 8.57
N LYS A 58 -15.21 15.18 9.19
CA LYS A 58 -15.70 15.23 10.58
C LYS A 58 -16.96 14.38 10.83
N GLN A 59 -17.78 14.18 9.80
CA GLN A 59 -19.09 13.52 9.92
C GLN A 59 -19.08 12.07 9.45
N HIS A 60 -17.96 11.58 8.92
CA HIS A 60 -17.97 10.30 8.22
C HIS A 60 -16.66 9.52 8.37
N ALA A 61 -16.76 8.19 8.38
CA ALA A 61 -15.61 7.30 8.46
C ALA A 61 -14.60 7.57 7.32
N PRO A 62 -13.28 7.64 7.61
CA PRO A 62 -12.24 7.93 6.62
C PRO A 62 -12.17 6.91 5.48
N LEU A 63 -11.65 7.35 4.35
CA LEU A 63 -11.42 6.59 3.12
C LEU A 63 -9.92 6.48 2.86
N HIS A 64 -9.45 5.29 2.47
CA HIS A 64 -8.07 5.03 2.09
C HIS A 64 -8.02 4.56 0.64
N LEU A 65 -7.23 5.25 -0.18
CA LEU A 65 -7.04 4.98 -1.59
C LEU A 65 -5.60 4.59 -1.84
N ARG A 66 -5.40 3.68 -2.79
CA ARG A 66 -4.10 3.11 -3.11
C ARG A 66 -4.01 2.81 -4.61
N VAL A 67 -2.91 3.19 -5.23
CA VAL A 67 -2.48 2.76 -6.56
C VAL A 67 -1.14 2.05 -6.42
N MET A 68 -1.06 0.82 -6.94
CA MET A 68 0.15 0.00 -6.98
C MET A 68 0.67 -0.06 -8.40
N ASP A 69 1.91 0.38 -8.61
CA ASP A 69 2.58 0.30 -9.90
C ASP A 69 3.82 -0.58 -9.82
N TRP A 70 3.99 -1.38 -10.84
CA TRP A 70 5.12 -2.26 -10.99
C TRP A 70 5.35 -2.55 -12.48
N HIS A 71 6.58 -2.40 -12.94
CA HIS A 71 6.97 -2.66 -14.32
C HIS A 71 7.09 -4.18 -14.62
N VAL A 72 6.07 -4.97 -14.24
CA VAL A 72 5.97 -6.41 -14.49
C VAL A 72 4.51 -6.74 -14.80
N ASP A 73 4.18 -6.84 -16.09
CA ASP A 73 2.80 -7.01 -16.57
C ASP A 73 2.11 -8.25 -15.99
N ALA A 74 2.85 -9.34 -15.80
CA ALA A 74 2.34 -10.59 -15.24
C ALA A 74 1.71 -10.43 -13.85
N LEU A 75 2.07 -9.39 -13.10
CA LEU A 75 1.49 -9.12 -11.79
C LEU A 75 0.00 -8.76 -11.87
N ARG A 76 -0.49 -8.23 -13.00
CA ARG A 76 -1.93 -7.97 -13.18
C ARG A 76 -2.73 -9.26 -13.13
N ASP A 77 -2.28 -10.27 -13.87
CA ASP A 77 -2.94 -11.57 -13.95
C ASP A 77 -2.82 -12.37 -12.65
N LEU A 78 -1.77 -12.13 -11.86
CA LEU A 78 -1.56 -12.76 -10.56
C LEU A 78 -2.27 -12.03 -9.41
N THR A 79 -2.88 -10.86 -9.65
CA THR A 79 -3.51 -10.06 -8.60
C THR A 79 -4.78 -10.76 -8.09
N VAL A 80 -4.86 -10.92 -6.76
CA VAL A 80 -5.96 -11.59 -6.07
C VAL A 80 -6.41 -10.80 -4.84
N HIS A 81 -7.71 -10.91 -4.55
CA HIS A 81 -8.28 -10.51 -3.27
C HIS A 81 -8.42 -11.72 -2.36
N ALA A 82 -7.76 -11.66 -1.21
CA ALA A 82 -7.76 -12.72 -0.22
C ALA A 82 -8.40 -12.24 1.08
N VAL A 83 -9.36 -13.02 1.58
CA VAL A 83 -9.95 -12.84 2.91
C VAL A 83 -9.38 -13.90 3.85
N PHE A 84 -8.76 -13.45 4.93
CA PHE A 84 -8.19 -14.29 5.97
C PHE A 84 -9.22 -14.47 7.08
N THR A 85 -9.51 -15.72 7.41
CA THR A 85 -10.51 -16.06 8.42
C THR A 85 -9.90 -16.89 9.55
N SER A 86 -10.42 -16.70 10.76
CA SER A 86 -10.09 -17.53 11.92
C SER A 86 -11.38 -17.85 12.66
N ARG A 87 -11.58 -19.12 13.01
CA ARG A 87 -12.82 -19.63 13.65
C ARG A 87 -14.10 -19.18 12.91
N GLY A 88 -14.06 -19.20 11.58
CA GLY A 88 -15.20 -18.82 10.72
C GLY A 88 -15.46 -17.32 10.60
N GLN A 89 -14.71 -16.47 11.31
CA GLN A 89 -14.84 -15.02 11.26
C GLN A 89 -13.73 -14.39 10.42
N GLU A 90 -14.08 -13.35 9.66
CA GLU A 90 -13.10 -12.54 8.95
C GLU A 90 -12.16 -11.84 9.93
N ARG A 91 -10.86 -11.92 9.65
CA ARG A 91 -9.80 -11.23 10.39
C ARG A 91 -9.36 -10.00 9.63
N TYR A 92 -8.99 -10.18 8.37
CA TYR A 92 -8.56 -9.09 7.49
C TYR A 92 -8.66 -9.54 6.04
N ARG A 93 -8.59 -8.56 5.14
CA ARG A 93 -8.62 -8.76 3.70
C ARG A 93 -7.50 -7.97 3.04
N ILE A 94 -6.96 -8.49 1.94
CA ILE A 94 -5.81 -7.93 1.24
C ILE A 94 -5.99 -7.97 -0.27
N THR A 95 -5.27 -7.09 -0.95
CA THR A 95 -4.94 -7.24 -2.38
C THR A 95 -3.47 -7.63 -2.45
N THR A 96 -3.17 -8.74 -3.11
CA THR A 96 -1.81 -9.30 -3.22
C THR A 96 -1.67 -10.09 -4.53
N TRP A 97 -0.51 -10.72 -4.73
CA TRP A 97 -0.25 -11.62 -5.85
C TRP A 97 -0.21 -13.08 -5.40
N VAL A 98 -0.60 -14.00 -6.28
CA VAL A 98 -0.40 -15.45 -6.05
C VAL A 98 1.09 -15.72 -5.77
N GLY A 99 1.38 -16.38 -4.64
CA GLY A 99 2.76 -16.66 -4.20
C GLY A 99 3.40 -15.56 -3.34
N CYS A 100 2.76 -14.39 -3.21
CA CYS A 100 3.17 -13.35 -2.27
C CYS A 100 2.56 -13.63 -0.88
N VAL A 101 3.44 -13.86 0.11
CA VAL A 101 3.04 -14.10 1.51
C VAL A 101 3.07 -12.82 2.35
N GLY A 102 3.73 -11.77 1.87
CA GLY A 102 3.66 -10.44 2.46
C GLY A 102 2.33 -9.73 2.18
N VAL A 103 2.11 -8.58 2.82
CA VAL A 103 0.98 -7.69 2.54
C VAL A 103 1.46 -6.28 2.28
N LEU A 104 1.20 -5.76 1.07
CA LEU A 104 1.45 -4.36 0.70
C LEU A 104 0.19 -3.49 0.77
N THR A 105 -0.99 -4.10 0.70
CA THR A 105 -2.29 -3.42 0.75
C THR A 105 -3.30 -4.29 1.48
N GLY A 106 -3.85 -3.79 2.58
CA GLY A 106 -4.78 -4.58 3.37
C GLY A 106 -5.62 -3.79 4.35
N MET A 107 -6.69 -4.41 4.81
CA MET A 107 -7.63 -3.83 5.76
C MET A 107 -8.11 -4.87 6.76
N ARG A 108 -8.17 -4.44 8.01
CA ARG A 108 -8.90 -5.10 9.08
C ARG A 108 -10.21 -4.34 9.32
N PRO A 109 -11.37 -4.86 8.84
CA PRO A 109 -12.66 -4.16 8.97
C PRO A 109 -12.97 -3.80 10.43
N GLY A 110 -13.49 -2.61 10.67
CA GLY A 110 -13.78 -2.10 12.01
C GLY A 110 -12.56 -1.59 12.79
N HIS A 111 -11.34 -1.72 12.24
CA HIS A 111 -10.11 -1.31 12.93
C HIS A 111 -9.28 -0.32 12.09
N PHE A 112 -8.61 -0.79 11.04
CA PHE A 112 -7.73 0.05 10.22
C PHE A 112 -7.46 -0.56 8.84
N SER A 113 -6.94 0.25 7.93
CA SER A 113 -6.35 -0.15 6.66
C SER A 113 -4.93 0.37 6.54
N VAL A 114 -4.13 -0.30 5.74
CA VAL A 114 -2.70 -0.05 5.59
C VAL A 114 -2.27 -0.24 4.14
N SER A 115 -1.40 0.66 3.67
CA SER A 115 -0.69 0.52 2.40
C SER A 115 0.77 0.95 2.56
N ILE A 116 1.64 0.37 1.73
CA ILE A 116 3.08 0.60 1.76
C ILE A 116 3.53 1.29 0.48
N ASN A 117 4.36 2.33 0.61
CA ASN A 117 5.05 2.92 -0.52
C ASN A 117 6.56 2.75 -0.32
N TYR A 118 7.26 2.47 -1.42
CA TYR A 118 8.72 2.53 -1.44
C TYR A 118 9.21 3.94 -1.11
N ARG A 119 10.33 4.02 -0.39
CA ARG A 119 11.04 5.26 -0.07
C ARG A 119 12.49 5.12 -0.48
N GLU A 120 12.97 6.04 -1.31
CA GLU A 120 14.38 6.15 -1.61
C GLU A 120 15.08 6.98 -0.52
N THR A 121 16.22 6.52 0.01
CA THR A 121 17.02 7.26 1.01
C THR A 121 18.48 7.46 0.60
N GLY A 122 18.80 7.30 -0.69
CA GLY A 122 20.17 7.28 -1.19
C GLY A 122 20.97 6.03 -0.77
N GLY A 123 22.00 5.70 -1.56
CA GLY A 123 22.86 4.53 -1.33
C GLY A 123 22.39 3.22 -1.98
N GLY A 124 21.41 3.26 -2.88
CA GLY A 124 20.99 2.14 -3.73
C GLY A 124 20.37 0.93 -3.03
N LEU A 125 19.81 0.02 -3.83
CA LEU A 125 19.14 -1.19 -3.35
C LEU A 125 20.09 -2.15 -2.62
N HIS A 126 21.39 -2.15 -2.93
CA HIS A 126 22.38 -2.99 -2.27
C HIS A 126 22.48 -2.75 -0.75
N ARG A 127 22.25 -1.50 -0.29
CA ARG A 127 22.18 -1.18 1.15
C ARG A 127 20.90 -1.68 1.82
N ASN A 128 19.81 -1.90 1.05
CA ASN A 128 18.60 -2.56 1.56
C ASN A 128 18.84 -4.05 1.83
N PHE A 129 19.68 -4.71 1.03
CA PHE A 129 19.99 -6.13 1.22
C PHE A 129 20.85 -6.43 2.46
N GLY A 130 21.68 -5.47 2.90
CA GLY A 130 22.49 -5.62 4.12
C GLY A 130 21.65 -5.82 5.41
N GLY A 131 20.37 -5.42 5.39
CA GLY A 131 19.43 -5.61 6.49
C GLY A 131 18.96 -7.05 6.70
N LEU A 132 19.12 -7.95 5.71
CA LEU A 132 18.66 -9.35 5.81
C LEU A 132 19.39 -10.16 6.89
N LEU A 133 20.61 -9.76 7.25
CA LEU A 133 21.40 -10.40 8.32
C LEU A 133 21.02 -9.90 9.73
N SER A 134 20.13 -8.92 9.82
CA SER A 134 19.63 -8.38 11.09
C SER A 134 18.28 -9.00 11.45
N LYS A 135 17.92 -9.05 12.75
CA LYS A 135 16.57 -9.45 13.23
C LYS A 135 15.48 -8.40 12.90
N SER A 136 15.55 -7.77 11.73
CA SER A 136 14.63 -6.73 11.27
C SER A 136 13.53 -7.35 10.41
N TRP A 137 12.38 -6.68 10.34
CA TRP A 137 11.25 -7.17 9.57
C TRP A 137 11.39 -6.83 8.08
N PRO A 138 11.13 -7.80 7.18
CA PRO A 138 10.53 -7.47 5.89
C PRO A 138 9.24 -6.70 6.13
N LEU A 139 9.08 -5.58 5.45
CA LEU A 139 8.03 -4.62 5.72
C LEU A 139 6.65 -5.22 5.45
N SER A 140 6.48 -5.93 4.34
CA SER A 140 5.21 -6.59 4.02
C SER A 140 4.85 -7.68 5.03
N PHE A 141 5.84 -8.28 5.70
CA PHE A 141 5.61 -9.32 6.72
C PHE A 141 5.18 -8.68 8.04
N LEU A 142 5.78 -7.55 8.42
CA LEU A 142 5.32 -6.76 9.56
C LEU A 142 3.87 -6.32 9.37
N VAL A 143 3.51 -5.84 8.18
CA VAL A 143 2.14 -5.42 7.89
C VAL A 143 1.17 -6.59 7.99
N ARG A 144 1.54 -7.77 7.49
CA ARG A 144 0.74 -8.99 7.66
C ARG A 144 0.53 -9.33 9.13
N ASP A 145 1.60 -9.30 9.92
CA ASP A 145 1.54 -9.60 11.36
C ASP A 145 0.68 -8.57 12.12
N VAL A 146 0.78 -7.29 11.77
CA VAL A 146 -0.07 -6.21 12.32
C VAL A 146 -1.53 -6.41 11.96
N LEU A 147 -1.87 -6.82 10.73
CA LEU A 147 -3.25 -7.10 10.35
C LEU A 147 -3.82 -8.34 11.07
N ASP A 148 -3.01 -9.38 11.24
CA ASP A 148 -3.43 -10.62 11.88
C ASP A 148 -3.65 -10.44 13.40
N ARG A 149 -2.71 -9.75 14.05
CA ARG A 149 -2.69 -9.58 15.51
C ARG A 149 -3.29 -8.27 16.00
N GLY A 150 -3.21 -7.18 15.24
CA GLY A 150 -3.50 -5.83 15.72
C GLY A 150 -4.95 -5.66 16.18
N HIS A 151 -5.13 -4.95 17.29
CA HIS A 151 -6.44 -4.78 17.91
C HIS A 151 -7.01 -3.36 17.76
N SER A 152 -6.17 -2.33 17.55
CA SER A 152 -6.62 -0.96 17.34
C SER A 152 -5.75 -0.19 16.34
N TYR A 153 -6.28 0.91 15.80
CA TYR A 153 -5.51 1.85 14.96
C TYR A 153 -4.26 2.37 15.68
N ALA A 154 -4.39 2.80 16.95
CA ALA A 154 -3.28 3.35 17.71
C ALA A 154 -2.15 2.33 17.93
N GLU A 155 -2.51 1.10 18.30
CA GLU A 155 -1.55 0.00 18.47
C GLU A 155 -0.89 -0.37 17.14
N ALA A 156 -1.67 -0.44 16.05
CA ALA A 156 -1.14 -0.71 14.72
C ALA A 156 -0.13 0.36 14.29
N VAL A 157 -0.47 1.64 14.46
CA VAL A 157 0.43 2.76 14.18
C VAL A 157 1.69 2.68 15.03
N GLN A 158 1.57 2.41 16.34
CA GLN A 158 2.73 2.31 17.24
C GLN A 158 3.67 1.17 16.81
N ARG A 159 3.12 0.00 16.50
CA ARG A 159 3.90 -1.17 16.05
C ARG A 159 4.58 -0.92 14.71
N LEU A 160 3.85 -0.33 13.76
CA LEU A 160 4.35 0.07 12.45
C LEU A 160 5.33 1.24 12.52
N ALA A 161 5.35 2.02 13.60
CA ALA A 161 6.27 3.14 13.78
C ALA A 161 7.60 2.72 14.45
N THR A 162 7.57 1.71 15.31
CA THR A 162 8.70 1.37 16.21
C THR A 162 9.46 0.10 15.82
N SER A 163 8.86 -0.79 15.03
CA SER A 163 9.51 -2.04 14.60
C SER A 163 10.67 -1.76 13.64
N ARG A 164 11.80 -2.46 13.81
CA ARG A 164 12.97 -2.37 12.93
C ARG A 164 12.65 -2.96 11.55
N LEU A 165 13.10 -2.30 10.49
CA LEU A 165 12.79 -2.66 9.10
C LEU A 165 14.08 -2.92 8.32
N ILE A 166 14.03 -3.85 7.35
CA ILE A 166 15.16 -4.12 6.45
C ILE A 166 15.45 -2.95 5.50
N GLY A 167 14.42 -2.15 5.19
CA GLY A 167 14.49 -1.03 4.24
C GLY A 167 13.63 0.16 4.67
N PRO A 168 13.93 1.36 4.16
CA PRO A 168 13.08 2.54 4.33
C PRO A 168 11.77 2.40 3.56
N CYS A 169 10.72 3.08 4.05
CA CYS A 169 9.41 3.07 3.40
C CYS A 169 8.51 4.20 3.88
N TYR A 170 7.39 4.40 3.21
CA TYR A 170 6.23 5.07 3.79
C TYR A 170 5.15 4.05 4.11
N ILE A 171 4.55 4.18 5.29
CA ILE A 171 3.43 3.36 5.73
C ILE A 171 2.23 4.27 5.93
N VAL A 172 1.19 4.09 5.12
CA VAL A 172 -0.04 4.89 5.21
C VAL A 172 -1.07 4.07 5.96
N VAL A 173 -1.58 4.61 7.06
CA VAL A 173 -2.57 3.94 7.92
C VAL A 173 -3.82 4.81 8.03
N CYS A 174 -4.98 4.20 7.92
CA CYS A 174 -6.28 4.84 8.03
C CYS A 174 -7.14 4.05 9.02
N GLY A 175 -7.72 4.70 10.02
CA GLY A 175 -8.56 4.07 11.05
C GLY A 175 -10.05 4.13 10.72
N THR A 176 -10.88 4.11 11.75
CA THR A 176 -12.34 4.19 11.64
C THR A 176 -12.89 5.56 11.98
N ARG A 177 -12.17 6.33 12.81
CA ARG A 177 -12.62 7.65 13.27
C ARG A 177 -12.08 8.79 12.39
N PRO A 178 -12.81 9.92 12.26
CA PRO A 178 -12.42 11.06 11.42
C PRO A 178 -11.00 11.58 11.58
N GLU A 179 -10.38 11.42 12.75
CA GLU A 179 -9.01 11.85 13.07
C GLU A 179 -7.94 10.80 12.77
N GLU A 180 -8.33 9.56 12.47
CA GLU A 180 -7.42 8.44 12.28
C GLU A 180 -6.96 8.32 10.83
N GLY A 181 -5.91 9.06 10.50
CA GLY A 181 -5.12 8.82 9.30
C GLY A 181 -3.71 9.38 9.48
N VAL A 182 -2.71 8.61 9.06
CA VAL A 182 -1.30 8.99 9.22
C VAL A 182 -0.45 8.43 8.08
N VAL A 183 0.58 9.18 7.71
CA VAL A 183 1.70 8.70 6.91
C VAL A 183 2.91 8.58 7.83
N LEU A 184 3.45 7.38 7.98
CA LEU A 184 4.69 7.13 8.70
C LEU A 184 5.85 7.11 7.70
N THR A 185 6.71 8.11 7.77
CA THR A 185 7.99 8.11 7.03
C THR A 185 9.00 7.31 7.86
N ARG A 186 9.52 6.20 7.33
CA ARG A 186 10.33 5.23 8.09
C ARG A 186 11.71 5.02 7.47
N ASP A 187 12.69 4.92 8.37
CA ASP A 187 14.03 4.39 8.11
C ASP A 187 14.25 3.02 8.77
N ARG A 188 15.37 2.36 8.43
CA ARG A 188 15.73 0.99 8.83
C ARG A 188 15.82 0.81 10.36
N LEU A 189 16.49 1.75 11.04
CA LEU A 189 16.75 1.72 12.47
C LEU A 189 15.78 2.66 13.20
N SER A 190 14.98 2.11 14.12
CA SER A 190 14.10 2.88 15.00
C SER A 190 14.80 3.37 16.28
N GLN A 191 16.14 3.31 16.34
CA GLN A 191 16.89 3.50 17.59
C GLN A 191 17.14 4.97 17.98
N ASP A 192 17.08 5.91 17.04
CA ASP A 192 16.98 7.31 17.40
C ASP A 192 15.51 7.68 17.56
N ARG A 193 15.09 7.85 18.82
CA ARG A 193 13.77 8.40 19.21
C ARG A 193 13.44 9.75 18.54
N GLN A 194 14.42 10.38 17.88
CA GLN A 194 14.31 11.63 17.14
C GLN A 194 14.44 11.50 15.61
N GLN A 195 14.71 10.31 15.05
CA GLN A 195 14.72 10.13 13.60
C GLN A 195 13.28 10.10 13.06
N GLN A 196 12.77 11.32 12.88
CA GLN A 196 11.73 11.76 11.95
C GLN A 196 10.72 10.68 11.52
N LEU A 197 9.95 10.18 12.50
CA LEU A 197 8.53 9.93 12.26
C LEU A 197 7.89 11.28 11.94
N SER A 198 8.09 11.76 10.72
CA SER A 198 7.33 12.87 10.22
C SER A 198 5.95 12.33 9.89
N GLN A 199 5.03 12.51 10.84
CA GLN A 199 3.62 12.33 10.58
C GLN A 199 3.19 13.48 9.70
N GLN A 200 2.79 13.20 8.45
CA GLN A 200 2.11 14.21 7.65
C GLN A 200 0.83 14.61 8.39
N PRO A 201 0.70 15.86 8.87
CA PRO A 201 -0.58 16.30 9.35
C PRO A 201 -1.52 16.35 8.14
N PHE A 202 -2.77 15.93 8.35
CA PHE A 202 -3.83 16.16 7.39
C PHE A 202 -3.79 17.60 6.86
N ARG A 203 -3.70 17.76 5.54
CA ARG A 203 -3.90 19.05 4.88
C ARG A 203 -5.32 19.52 5.21
N ARG A 204 -5.45 20.78 5.61
CA ARG A 204 -6.73 21.43 5.94
C ARG A 204 -6.90 22.66 5.07
N VAL A 205 -8.12 22.90 4.60
CA VAL A 205 -8.54 24.23 4.14
C VAL A 205 -9.34 24.85 5.26
N ARG A 206 -8.95 26.05 5.73
CA ARG A 206 -9.70 26.81 6.74
C ARG A 206 -11.18 26.89 6.32
N GLY A 207 -12.07 26.54 7.24
CA GLY A 207 -13.53 26.56 7.00
C GLY A 207 -14.12 25.32 6.28
N LYS A 208 -13.32 24.30 5.90
CA LYS A 208 -13.85 23.06 5.30
C LYS A 208 -13.77 21.86 6.26
N SER A 209 -14.79 21.00 6.22
CA SER A 209 -14.92 19.81 7.08
C SER A 209 -14.05 18.61 6.68
N VAL A 210 -13.28 18.73 5.59
CA VAL A 210 -12.56 17.63 4.93
C VAL A 210 -11.06 17.82 5.01
N ARG A 211 -10.36 16.71 5.22
CA ARG A 211 -8.93 16.60 5.51
C ARG A 211 -8.32 15.48 4.69
N TRP A 212 -7.14 15.64 4.12
CA TRP A 212 -6.47 14.55 3.41
C TRP A 212 -4.96 14.55 3.60
N VAL A 213 -4.37 13.38 3.43
CA VAL A 213 -2.93 13.17 3.24
C VAL A 213 -2.73 12.39 1.95
N VAL A 214 -1.65 12.69 1.24
CA VAL A 214 -1.22 11.98 0.03
C VAL A 214 0.24 11.64 0.23
N GLN A 215 0.60 10.40 -0.13
CA GLN A 215 1.97 9.92 -0.12
C GLN A 215 2.23 9.17 -1.42
N THR A 216 3.29 9.58 -2.12
CA THR A 216 3.85 8.88 -3.28
C THR A 216 5.16 8.22 -2.86
N ASN A 217 6.22 8.25 -3.67
CA ASN A 217 7.52 7.67 -3.34
C ASN A 217 8.56 8.73 -2.93
N ILE A 218 8.12 9.91 -2.51
CA ILE A 218 9.01 11.00 -2.10
C ILE A 218 8.64 11.59 -0.73
N ASP A 219 9.65 12.09 -0.02
CA ASP A 219 9.46 12.72 1.28
C ASP A 219 8.59 13.98 1.10
N HIS A 220 7.57 14.10 1.92
CA HIS A 220 6.51 15.09 1.71
C HIS A 220 6.88 16.54 2.02
N TRP A 221 8.04 16.75 2.64
CA TRP A 221 8.65 18.07 2.81
C TRP A 221 9.52 18.48 1.61
N VAL A 222 9.74 17.59 0.65
CA VAL A 222 10.42 17.93 -0.60
C VAL A 222 9.43 18.70 -1.49
N THR A 223 9.82 19.90 -1.90
CA THR A 223 8.99 20.79 -2.73
C THR A 223 9.50 20.93 -4.16
N GLU A 224 10.73 20.50 -4.42
CA GLU A 224 11.37 20.61 -5.74
C GLU A 224 11.89 19.23 -6.18
N PRO A 225 11.67 18.84 -7.45
CA PRO A 225 12.18 17.59 -7.96
C PRO A 225 13.70 17.64 -8.01
N LYS A 226 14.36 16.65 -7.42
CA LYS A 226 15.78 16.44 -7.64
C LYS A 226 15.96 15.65 -8.95
N PRO A 227 16.94 15.98 -9.80
CA PRO A 227 17.32 15.12 -10.90
C PRO A 227 17.62 13.72 -10.38
N THR A 228 16.92 12.72 -10.91
CA THR A 228 17.08 11.32 -10.52
C THR A 228 16.73 10.43 -11.71
N ASP A 229 17.57 9.43 -11.95
CA ASP A 229 17.30 8.38 -12.91
C ASP A 229 16.50 7.22 -12.27
N GLU A 230 16.18 7.33 -10.98
CA GLU A 230 15.43 6.31 -10.26
C GLU A 230 13.94 6.35 -10.64
N PHE A 231 13.57 5.42 -11.52
CA PHE A 231 12.21 5.25 -12.04
C PHE A 231 11.13 5.18 -10.94
N LEU A 232 11.46 4.61 -9.77
CA LEU A 232 10.52 4.44 -8.66
C LEU A 232 10.07 5.76 -8.04
N VAL A 233 10.87 6.83 -8.16
CA VAL A 233 10.56 8.16 -7.61
C VAL A 233 10.23 9.20 -8.67
N LEU A 234 10.39 8.88 -9.95
CA LEU A 234 10.09 9.77 -11.07
C LEU A 234 8.67 10.35 -10.97
N ASN A 235 8.53 11.65 -11.22
CA ASN A 235 7.27 12.42 -11.16
C ASN A 235 6.48 12.28 -9.85
N SER A 236 7.10 11.82 -8.75
CA SER A 236 6.39 11.59 -7.48
C SER A 236 5.76 12.86 -6.91
N LEU A 237 6.36 14.03 -7.12
CA LEU A 237 5.82 15.33 -6.68
C LEU A 237 4.60 15.75 -7.50
N GLU A 238 4.69 15.65 -8.81
CA GLU A 238 3.60 15.98 -9.73
C GLU A 238 2.38 15.08 -9.47
N ARG A 239 2.64 13.78 -9.36
CA ARG A 239 1.66 12.77 -8.98
C ARG A 239 1.01 13.05 -7.62
N ALA A 240 1.80 13.45 -6.61
CA ALA A 240 1.26 13.83 -5.31
C ALA A 240 0.36 15.08 -5.41
N CYS A 241 0.74 16.06 -6.23
CA CYS A 241 -0.04 17.27 -6.48
C CYS A 241 -1.37 16.95 -7.17
N ASN A 242 -1.34 16.19 -8.26
CA ASN A 242 -2.50 15.83 -9.06
C ASN A 242 -3.45 14.91 -8.28
N PHE A 243 -2.92 13.93 -7.54
CA PHE A 243 -3.75 13.10 -6.68
C PHE A 243 -4.38 13.91 -5.52
N SER A 244 -3.63 14.85 -4.94
CA SER A 244 -4.19 15.77 -3.92
C SER A 244 -5.34 16.61 -4.48
N LYS A 245 -5.28 17.07 -5.73
CA LYS A 245 -6.41 17.77 -6.37
C LYS A 245 -7.62 16.85 -6.56
N ALA A 246 -7.40 15.64 -7.06
CA ALA A 246 -8.47 14.68 -7.33
C ALA A 246 -9.17 14.20 -6.04
N VAL A 247 -8.41 13.85 -5.01
CA VAL A 247 -8.94 13.35 -3.72
C VAL A 247 -9.81 14.38 -3.00
N GLN A 248 -9.54 15.68 -3.16
CA GLN A 248 -10.35 16.75 -2.59
C GLN A 248 -11.77 16.80 -3.15
N LEU A 249 -12.00 16.31 -4.36
CA LEU A 249 -13.32 16.32 -5.01
C LEU A 249 -14.25 15.23 -4.44
N LEU A 250 -13.70 14.20 -3.81
CA LEU A 250 -14.47 13.10 -3.22
C LEU A 250 -15.41 13.54 -2.10
N LYS A 251 -15.20 14.73 -1.53
CA LYS A 251 -16.12 15.34 -0.55
C LYS A 251 -17.55 15.47 -1.07
N TRP A 252 -17.74 15.59 -2.39
CA TRP A 252 -19.06 15.74 -3.00
C TRP A 252 -19.82 14.41 -3.12
N SER A 253 -19.14 13.28 -2.93
CA SER A 253 -19.71 11.95 -3.10
C SER A 253 -19.88 11.20 -1.77
N TRP A 254 -19.54 11.83 -0.63
CA TRP A 254 -19.40 11.12 0.65
C TRP A 254 -20.69 10.46 1.16
N THR A 255 -21.83 11.09 0.90
CA THR A 255 -23.15 10.64 1.39
C THR A 255 -23.71 9.45 0.61
N ASN A 256 -23.14 9.12 -0.55
CA ASN A 256 -23.56 8.01 -1.38
C ASN A 256 -22.38 7.07 -1.66
N GLU A 257 -22.38 5.89 -1.06
CA GLU A 257 -21.25 4.95 -1.14
C GLU A 257 -20.93 4.54 -2.59
N ARG A 258 -21.93 4.32 -3.44
CA ARG A 258 -21.69 3.98 -4.86
C ARG A 258 -21.04 5.13 -5.62
N ALA A 259 -21.49 6.36 -5.38
CA ALA A 259 -20.87 7.54 -5.97
C ALA A 259 -19.44 7.75 -5.44
N LEU A 260 -19.21 7.55 -4.14
CA LEU A 260 -17.89 7.65 -3.51
C LEU A 260 -16.90 6.66 -4.10
N VAL A 261 -17.34 5.40 -4.30
CA VAL A 261 -16.54 4.36 -4.95
C VAL A 261 -16.15 4.76 -6.37
N ARG A 262 -17.12 5.16 -7.19
CA ARG A 262 -16.87 5.58 -8.58
C ARG A 262 -15.91 6.77 -8.65
N ALA A 263 -16.16 7.79 -7.83
CA ALA A 263 -15.31 8.97 -7.77
C ALA A 263 -13.90 8.62 -7.25
N GLY A 264 -13.78 7.69 -6.29
CA GLY A 264 -12.50 7.23 -5.75
C GLY A 264 -11.64 6.53 -6.80
N PHE A 265 -12.23 5.63 -7.60
CA PHE A 265 -11.52 5.02 -8.74
C PHE A 265 -11.20 6.05 -9.82
N ALA A 266 -12.10 6.98 -10.14
CA ALA A 266 -11.80 8.07 -11.07
C ALA A 266 -10.63 8.95 -10.58
N ALA A 267 -10.53 9.21 -9.28
CA ALA A 267 -9.41 9.96 -8.71
C ALA A 267 -8.08 9.19 -8.80
N MET A 268 -8.10 7.87 -8.65
CA MET A 268 -6.93 7.01 -8.84
C MET A 268 -6.55 6.84 -10.31
N ALA A 269 -7.51 7.01 -11.23
CA ALA A 269 -7.33 6.99 -12.68
C ALA A 269 -7.01 8.38 -13.28
N ALA A 270 -6.83 9.41 -12.46
CA ALA A 270 -6.44 10.73 -12.93
C ALA A 270 -5.06 10.68 -13.62
N GLU A 271 -4.84 11.63 -14.54
CA GLU A 271 -3.58 11.77 -15.26
C GLU A 271 -2.39 11.83 -14.29
N GLU A 272 -1.30 11.14 -14.65
CA GLU A 272 -0.09 10.90 -13.85
C GLU A 272 -0.27 10.13 -12.53
N VAL A 273 -1.51 9.96 -12.04
CA VAL A 273 -1.81 9.09 -10.89
C VAL A 273 -1.90 7.64 -11.33
N MET A 274 -2.48 7.38 -12.49
CA MET A 274 -2.42 6.07 -13.15
C MET A 274 -1.37 6.10 -14.25
N SER A 275 -0.58 5.04 -14.37
CA SER A 275 0.40 4.85 -15.44
C SER A 275 0.21 3.52 -16.14
N CYS A 276 0.97 3.29 -17.22
CA CYS A 276 1.05 1.99 -17.88
C CYS A 276 1.64 0.89 -17.00
N ASP A 277 2.23 1.21 -15.85
CA ASP A 277 2.75 0.26 -14.87
C ASP A 277 1.75 -0.04 -13.75
N THR A 278 0.61 0.64 -13.71
CA THR A 278 -0.40 0.39 -12.68
C THR A 278 -0.88 -1.06 -12.78
N VAL A 279 -0.72 -1.80 -11.69
CA VAL A 279 -1.08 -3.21 -11.55
C VAL A 279 -2.49 -3.33 -10.97
N TYR A 280 -2.76 -2.60 -9.88
CA TYR A 280 -4.08 -2.55 -9.26
C TYR A 280 -4.32 -1.22 -8.54
N GLN A 281 -5.59 -0.92 -8.34
CA GLN A 281 -6.05 0.20 -7.52
C GLN A 281 -6.90 -0.37 -6.39
N THR A 282 -6.84 0.19 -5.19
CA THR A 282 -7.62 -0.31 -4.05
C THR A 282 -8.22 0.85 -3.26
N LEU A 283 -9.51 0.73 -2.97
CA LEU A 283 -10.29 1.63 -2.15
C LEU A 283 -10.77 0.87 -0.90
N MET A 284 -10.43 1.40 0.28
CA MET A 284 -10.73 0.79 1.57
C MET A 284 -11.40 1.81 2.50
N ARG A 285 -12.38 1.33 3.28
CA ARG A 285 -13.06 2.13 4.31
C ARG A 285 -13.21 1.28 5.57
N PRO A 286 -12.23 1.32 6.49
CA PRO A 286 -12.21 0.44 7.65
C PRO A 286 -13.48 0.53 8.49
N GLY A 287 -14.02 1.73 8.67
CA GLY A 287 -15.22 1.96 9.48
C GLY A 287 -16.50 1.30 8.96
N THR A 288 -16.60 1.04 7.64
CA THR A 288 -17.77 0.37 7.04
C THR A 288 -17.46 -1.04 6.53
N GLY A 289 -16.18 -1.44 6.51
CA GLY A 289 -15.75 -2.69 5.90
C GLY A 289 -15.76 -2.67 4.37
N LEU A 290 -15.96 -1.51 3.73
CA LEU A 290 -15.86 -1.38 2.27
C LEU A 290 -14.42 -1.65 1.82
N PHE A 291 -14.27 -2.54 0.85
CA PHE A 291 -13.00 -2.87 0.22
C PHE A 291 -13.27 -3.26 -1.23
N GLN A 292 -12.75 -2.46 -2.16
CA GLN A 292 -12.86 -2.71 -3.58
C GLN A 292 -11.52 -2.46 -4.23
N SER A 293 -11.17 -3.27 -5.22
CA SER A 293 -9.89 -3.18 -5.89
C SER A 293 -9.98 -3.71 -7.31
#